data_AF-A0A091B4Y9-F1
#
_entry.id   AF-A0A091B4Y9-F1
#
_cell.length_a   1.000
_cell.length_b   1.000
_cell.length_c   1.000
_cell.angle_alpha   90.00
_cell.angle_beta   90.00
_cell.angle_gamma   90.00
#
_symmetry.space_group_name_H-M   'P 1'
#
loop_
_entity.id
_entity.type
_entity.pdbx_description
1 polymer ?
#
loop_
_entity_poly.entity_id
_entity_poly.type
_entity_poly.pdbx_seq_one_letter_code
_entity_poly.pdbx_strand_id
1 'polypeptide(L)'
;MNVQNDTFILSKRGWLLAGVVGALFLFFTMTGLHLFQFLFGALLLALLIIFRNPERNTAAYEPDAIISSVDGVVLSVEEVVIDEHKMKKMTVLNSLWDVSILRAPFDATVEGYKIRHGASLPLYHPLAETLNEKAVLSFRSAKGEEVYIEHLSEQSCFPIGIDAEANQKFKEGSRYGFLAKGRSIVYLPENVRLSVNAGATLRSGESIVGYFNAA
;
A
#
# COMPACT_ATOMS: atom_id res chain seq x y z
N MET A 1 -12.72 18.03 -4.92
CA MET A 1 -12.56 16.59 -5.21
C MET A 1 -11.94 15.97 -3.98
N ASN A 2 -12.68 15.08 -3.32
CA ASN A 2 -12.45 14.68 -1.92
C ASN A 2 -11.10 13.98 -1.75
N VAL A 3 -10.28 14.48 -0.83
CA VAL A 3 -9.23 13.68 -0.18
C VAL A 3 -9.94 12.45 0.41
N GLN A 4 -9.63 11.25 -0.07
CA GLN A 4 -10.34 10.02 0.28
C GLN A 4 -9.97 9.58 1.70
N ASN A 5 -10.53 10.27 2.69
CA ASN A 5 -10.58 9.85 4.09
C ASN A 5 -11.88 9.07 4.36
N ASP A 6 -12.28 8.22 3.44
CA ASP A 6 -13.51 7.46 3.59
C ASP A 6 -13.37 6.49 4.77
N THR A 7 -14.05 6.66 5.89
CA THR A 7 -13.91 5.75 7.05
C THR A 7 -14.59 4.38 6.85
N PHE A 8 -14.94 4.01 5.61
CA PHE A 8 -15.58 2.73 5.32
C PHE A 8 -14.70 1.55 5.71
N ILE A 9 -15.29 0.58 6.40
CA ILE A 9 -14.64 -0.64 6.93
C ILE A 9 -14.05 -1.52 5.81
N LEU A 10 -14.57 -1.39 4.59
CA LEU A 10 -14.13 -2.14 3.41
C LEU A 10 -13.75 -1.16 2.29
N SER A 11 -12.65 -1.43 1.59
CA SER A 11 -12.22 -0.60 0.47
C SER A 11 -13.26 -0.60 -0.68
N LYS A 12 -13.37 0.51 -1.42
CA LYS A 12 -14.34 0.64 -2.53
C LYS A 12 -14.26 -0.50 -3.54
N ARG A 13 -13.05 -1.01 -3.79
CA ARG A 13 -12.78 -2.13 -4.71
C ARG A 13 -13.38 -3.45 -4.23
N GLY A 14 -13.43 -3.66 -2.91
CA GLY A 14 -13.95 -4.89 -2.32
C GLY A 14 -15.47 -4.98 -2.30
N TRP A 15 -16.20 -3.86 -2.29
CA TRP A 15 -17.66 -3.84 -2.08
C TRP A 15 -18.44 -4.60 -3.15
N LEU A 16 -18.14 -4.36 -4.43
CA LEU A 16 -18.87 -5.03 -5.52
C LEU A 16 -18.61 -6.53 -5.51
N LEU A 17 -17.35 -6.94 -5.35
CA LEU A 17 -16.96 -8.35 -5.34
C LEU A 17 -17.55 -9.07 -4.11
N ALA A 18 -17.45 -8.47 -2.92
CA ALA A 18 -18.06 -8.99 -1.70
C ALA A 18 -19.59 -9.06 -1.80
N GLY A 19 -20.23 -8.07 -2.44
CA GLY A 19 -21.67 -8.05 -2.68
C GLY A 19 -22.14 -9.20 -3.59
N VAL A 20 -21.45 -9.44 -4.71
CA VAL A 20 -21.76 -10.55 -5.61
C VAL A 20 -21.54 -11.91 -4.93
N VAL A 21 -20.41 -12.10 -4.25
CA VAL A 21 -20.11 -13.35 -3.53
C VAL A 21 -21.10 -13.57 -2.38
N GLY A 22 -21.48 -12.50 -1.66
CA GLY A 22 -22.50 -12.53 -0.62
C GLY A 22 -23.89 -12.90 -1.16
N ALA A 23 -24.27 -12.39 -2.32
CA ALA A 23 -25.54 -12.77 -2.97
C ALA A 23 -25.54 -14.26 -3.38
N LEU A 24 -24.43 -14.76 -3.93
CA LEU A 24 -24.28 -16.18 -4.26
C LEU A 24 -24.31 -17.06 -3.00
N PHE A 25 -23.67 -16.65 -1.92
CA PHE A 25 -23.75 -17.33 -0.62
C PHE A 25 -25.21 -17.45 -0.14
N LEU A 26 -25.99 -16.36 -0.21
CA LEU A 26 -27.41 -16.37 0.15
C LEU A 26 -28.23 -17.28 -0.78
N PHE A 27 -27.98 -17.24 -2.09
CA PHE A 27 -28.65 -18.11 -3.06
C PHE A 27 -28.40 -19.60 -2.79
N PHE A 28 -27.15 -20.00 -2.50
CA PHE A 28 -26.82 -21.38 -2.15
C PHE A 28 -27.39 -21.80 -0.80
N THR A 29 -27.52 -20.86 0.14
CA THR A 29 -28.21 -21.08 1.42
C THR A 29 -29.70 -21.37 1.19
N MET A 30 -30.37 -20.63 0.29
CA MET A 30 -31.80 -20.83 0.00
C MET A 30 -32.09 -22.12 -0.78
N THR A 31 -31.16 -22.59 -1.61
CA THR A 31 -31.32 -23.79 -2.44
C THR A 31 -30.89 -25.08 -1.72
N GLY A 32 -30.33 -25.00 -0.51
CA GLY A 32 -29.89 -26.17 0.27
C GLY A 32 -28.59 -26.82 -0.22
N LEU A 33 -27.84 -26.16 -1.10
CA LEU A 33 -26.59 -26.68 -1.65
C LEU A 33 -25.40 -26.38 -0.71
N HIS A 34 -25.27 -27.18 0.35
CA HIS A 34 -24.33 -26.94 1.45
C HIS A 34 -22.84 -26.84 1.05
N LEU A 35 -22.39 -27.60 0.04
CA LEU A 35 -21.00 -27.52 -0.44
C LEU A 35 -20.68 -26.15 -1.05
N PHE A 36 -21.56 -25.65 -1.91
CA PHE A 36 -21.40 -24.33 -2.53
C PHE A 36 -21.57 -23.21 -1.50
N GLN A 37 -22.51 -23.35 -0.57
CA GLN A 37 -22.65 -22.43 0.57
C GLN A 37 -21.33 -22.30 1.33
N PHE A 38 -20.69 -23.42 1.70
CA PHE A 38 -19.41 -23.39 2.40
C PHE A 38 -18.31 -22.70 1.57
N LEU A 39 -18.19 -23.05 0.29
CA LEU A 39 -17.18 -22.47 -0.60
C LEU A 39 -17.34 -20.95 -0.76
N PHE A 40 -18.55 -20.47 -1.03
CA PHE A 40 -18.82 -19.04 -1.18
C PHE A 40 -18.76 -18.30 0.15
N GLY A 41 -19.08 -18.94 1.27
CA GLY A 41 -18.90 -18.38 2.61
C GLY A 41 -17.42 -18.18 2.96
N ALA A 42 -16.57 -19.17 2.66
CA ALA A 42 -15.12 -19.07 2.83
C ALA A 42 -14.51 -17.99 1.92
N LEU A 43 -14.98 -17.92 0.66
CA LEU A 43 -14.55 -16.88 -0.28
C LEU A 43 -14.96 -15.48 0.19
N LEU A 44 -16.19 -15.32 0.68
CA LEU A 44 -16.67 -14.05 1.24
C LEU A 44 -15.77 -13.60 2.40
N LEU A 45 -15.46 -14.51 3.33
CA LEU A 45 -14.57 -14.22 4.45
C LEU A 45 -13.17 -13.80 3.98
N ALA A 46 -12.61 -14.50 2.99
CA ALA A 46 -11.31 -14.14 2.40
C ALA A 46 -11.33 -12.75 1.77
N LEU A 47 -12.38 -12.39 1.03
CA LEU A 47 -12.54 -11.06 0.43
C LEU A 47 -12.65 -9.97 1.50
N LEU A 48 -13.42 -10.22 2.56
CA LEU A 48 -13.53 -9.29 3.68
C LEU A 48 -12.19 -9.05 4.36
N ILE A 49 -11.35 -10.08 4.50
CA ILE A 49 -10.00 -9.98 5.07
C ILE A 49 -9.08 -9.17 4.16
N ILE A 50 -9.08 -9.43 2.86
CA ILE A 50 -8.16 -8.78 1.90
C ILE A 50 -8.52 -7.30 1.71
N PHE A 51 -9.80 -6.98 1.58
CA PHE A 51 -10.26 -5.62 1.33
C PHE A 51 -10.57 -4.84 2.62
N ARG A 52 -10.21 -5.39 3.79
CA ARG A 52 -10.44 -4.75 5.08
C ARG A 52 -9.69 -3.43 5.17
N ASN A 53 -10.28 -2.53 5.92
CA ASN A 53 -9.79 -1.18 6.07
C ASN A 53 -10.02 -0.71 7.51
N PRO A 54 -9.17 -1.16 8.45
CA PRO A 54 -9.28 -0.73 9.82
C PRO A 54 -9.07 0.79 9.92
N GLU A 55 -9.76 1.40 10.87
CA GLU A 55 -9.43 2.75 11.32
C GLU A 55 -8.02 2.75 11.89
N ARG A 56 -7.28 3.83 11.61
CA ARG A 56 -5.88 3.97 11.99
C ARG A 56 -5.63 5.36 12.52
N ASN A 57 -4.88 5.41 13.62
CA ASN A 57 -4.50 6.67 14.24
C ASN A 57 -3.21 7.16 13.61
N THR A 58 -3.32 8.20 12.80
CA THR A 58 -2.14 8.82 12.16
C THR A 58 -1.31 9.57 13.19
N ALA A 59 0.00 9.63 12.97
CA ALA A 59 0.94 10.38 13.78
C ALA A 59 0.90 11.89 13.45
N ALA A 60 -0.28 12.42 13.14
CA ALA A 60 -0.49 13.78 12.61
C ALA A 60 -0.05 14.92 13.56
N TYR A 61 0.41 14.59 14.76
CA TYR A 61 0.90 15.53 15.77
C TYR A 61 2.43 15.67 15.79
N GLU A 62 3.16 14.81 15.08
CA GLU A 62 4.63 14.90 15.02
C GLU A 62 5.06 15.66 13.76
N PRO A 63 5.63 16.88 13.89
CA PRO A 63 6.06 17.65 12.74
C PRO A 63 7.18 16.91 12.02
N ASP A 64 7.15 16.97 10.70
CA ASP A 64 8.16 16.37 9.82
C ASP A 64 8.28 14.84 9.91
N ALA A 65 7.35 14.17 10.58
CA ALA A 65 7.29 12.72 10.60
C ALA A 65 6.96 12.17 9.20
N ILE A 66 7.55 11.02 8.91
CA ILE A 66 7.26 10.20 7.74
C ILE A 66 6.69 8.90 8.29
N ILE A 67 5.44 8.61 7.98
CA ILE A 67 4.79 7.35 8.32
C ILE A 67 4.92 6.33 7.20
N SER A 68 4.76 5.06 7.54
CA SER A 68 4.77 3.98 6.55
C SER A 68 3.58 4.11 5.61
N SER A 69 3.82 3.93 4.31
CA SER A 69 2.76 3.86 3.31
C SER A 69 2.10 2.50 3.20
N VAL A 70 2.78 1.45 3.64
CA VAL A 70 2.38 0.04 3.49
C VAL A 70 2.46 -0.70 4.82
N ASP A 71 1.61 -1.71 4.98
CA ASP A 71 1.81 -2.70 6.03
C ASP A 71 2.88 -3.70 5.61
N GLY A 72 3.60 -4.24 6.58
CA GLY A 72 4.49 -5.37 6.33
C GLY A 72 5.72 -5.37 7.21
N VAL A 73 6.78 -6.00 6.71
CA VAL A 73 8.07 -6.11 7.41
C VAL A 73 9.16 -5.42 6.60
N VAL A 74 9.98 -4.60 7.26
CA VAL A 74 11.17 -4.00 6.64
C VAL A 74 12.18 -5.12 6.37
N LEU A 75 12.48 -5.38 5.10
CA LEU A 75 13.48 -6.36 4.70
C LEU A 75 14.90 -5.80 4.78
N SER A 76 15.09 -4.59 4.27
CA SER A 76 16.40 -3.94 4.25
C SER A 76 16.25 -2.42 4.24
N VAL A 77 17.29 -1.76 4.75
CA VAL A 77 17.51 -0.33 4.68
C VAL A 77 18.93 -0.14 4.15
N GLU A 78 19.05 0.46 2.97
CA GLU A 78 20.31 0.59 2.23
C GLU A 78 20.49 2.03 1.78
N GLU A 79 21.73 2.47 1.61
CA GLU A 79 22.05 3.73 0.91
C GLU A 79 22.30 3.42 -0.56
N VAL A 80 21.66 4.19 -1.44
CA VAL A 80 21.76 4.03 -2.90
C VAL A 80 22.02 5.37 -3.55
N VAL A 81 22.71 5.35 -4.69
CA VAL A 81 22.91 6.54 -5.53
C VAL A 81 22.03 6.40 -6.77
N ILE A 82 21.12 7.35 -6.97
CA ILE A 82 20.22 7.42 -8.11
C ILE A 82 20.44 8.78 -8.78
N ASP A 83 20.80 8.79 -10.06
CA ASP A 83 21.04 10.01 -10.83
C ASP A 83 21.95 11.02 -10.09
N GLU A 84 23.06 10.51 -9.51
CA GLU A 84 24.05 11.27 -8.72
C GLU A 84 23.56 11.78 -7.34
N HIS A 85 22.30 11.52 -6.97
CA HIS A 85 21.75 11.82 -5.66
C HIS A 85 21.83 10.61 -4.73
N LYS A 86 22.39 10.81 -3.54
CA LYS A 86 22.34 9.82 -2.46
C LYS A 86 20.94 9.78 -1.85
N MET A 87 20.39 8.58 -1.74
CA MET A 87 19.08 8.32 -1.18
C MET A 87 19.13 7.10 -0.25
N LYS A 88 18.21 7.05 0.70
CA LYS A 88 17.97 5.88 1.54
C LYS A 88 16.86 5.05 0.91
N LYS A 89 17.15 3.80 0.62
CA LYS A 89 16.23 2.81 0.06
C LYS A 89 15.75 1.89 1.18
N MET A 90 14.46 1.99 1.52
CA MET A 90 13.80 1.09 2.46
C MET A 90 12.92 0.11 1.69
N THR A 91 13.16 -1.19 1.87
CA THR A 91 12.37 -2.26 1.25
C THR A 91 11.41 -2.85 2.27
N VAL A 92 10.11 -2.84 1.98
CA VAL A 92 9.05 -3.40 2.83
C VAL A 92 8.33 -4.51 2.08
N LEU A 93 8.18 -5.67 2.71
CA LEU A 93 7.43 -6.80 2.18
C LEU A 93 6.04 -6.85 2.82
N ASN A 94 5.01 -6.84 1.98
CA ASN A 94 3.60 -6.92 2.36
C ASN A 94 3.05 -8.31 2.04
N SER A 95 2.44 -8.94 3.03
CA SER A 95 1.79 -10.25 2.93
C SER A 95 0.29 -10.12 2.63
N LEU A 96 -0.34 -11.19 2.16
CA LEU A 96 -1.80 -11.22 1.90
C LEU A 96 -2.64 -11.04 3.18
N TRP A 97 -2.03 -11.29 4.34
CA TRP A 97 -2.67 -11.12 5.65
C TRP A 97 -2.59 -9.69 6.17
N ASP A 98 -1.76 -8.85 5.56
CA ASP A 98 -1.60 -7.45 5.93
C ASP A 98 -2.71 -6.59 5.32
N VAL A 99 -2.90 -5.37 5.81
CA VAL A 99 -3.88 -4.47 5.19
C VAL A 99 -3.36 -4.02 3.83
N SER A 100 -4.10 -4.35 2.78
CA SER A 100 -3.74 -4.11 1.39
C SER A 100 -3.89 -2.65 0.92
N ILE A 101 -4.09 -1.71 1.84
CA ILE A 101 -4.36 -0.29 1.52
C ILE A 101 -3.07 0.52 1.62
N LEU A 102 -2.84 1.35 0.60
CA LEU A 102 -1.72 2.27 0.52
C LEU A 102 -2.11 3.64 1.05
N ARG A 103 -1.27 4.22 1.92
CA ARG A 103 -1.53 5.52 2.58
C ARG A 103 -0.39 6.49 2.39
N ALA A 104 -0.72 7.77 2.24
CA ALA A 104 0.25 8.83 2.02
C ALA A 104 1.20 8.93 3.22
N PRO A 105 2.52 8.95 2.99
CA PRO A 105 3.53 8.91 4.05
C PRO A 105 3.63 10.20 4.88
N PHE A 106 3.15 11.33 4.34
CA PHE A 106 3.14 12.66 4.97
C PHE A 106 2.16 13.55 4.18
N ASP A 107 1.97 14.79 4.61
CA ASP A 107 1.23 15.80 3.84
C ASP A 107 1.97 16.11 2.53
N ALA A 108 1.46 15.55 1.43
CA ALA A 108 2.18 15.49 0.16
C ALA A 108 1.31 15.89 -1.03
N THR A 109 1.98 16.37 -2.08
CA THR A 109 1.39 16.50 -3.42
C THR A 109 1.96 15.38 -4.29
N VAL A 110 1.09 14.60 -4.93
CA VAL A 110 1.51 13.58 -5.91
C VAL A 110 1.88 14.30 -7.20
N GLU A 111 3.15 14.31 -7.57
CA GLU A 111 3.59 14.96 -8.80
C GLU A 111 3.20 14.16 -10.04
N GLY A 112 3.24 12.84 -9.90
CA GLY A 112 2.86 11.91 -10.95
C GLY A 112 2.98 10.48 -10.48
N TYR A 113 2.40 9.59 -11.28
CA TYR A 113 2.54 8.16 -11.11
C TYR A 113 2.66 7.47 -12.46
N LYS A 114 3.31 6.31 -12.47
CA LYS A 114 3.41 5.44 -13.65
C LYS A 114 3.07 4.02 -13.25
N ILE A 115 2.16 3.40 -13.99
CA ILE A 115 1.81 1.98 -13.80
C ILE A 115 2.27 1.22 -15.03
N ARG A 116 3.01 0.14 -14.80
CA ARG A 116 3.31 -0.89 -15.79
C ARG A 116 2.47 -2.10 -15.44
N HIS A 117 1.42 -2.35 -16.22
CA HIS A 117 0.66 -3.60 -16.11
C HIS A 117 1.50 -4.78 -16.60
N GLY A 118 1.38 -5.91 -15.92
CA GLY A 118 2.25 -7.06 -16.15
C GLY A 118 1.73 -8.32 -15.45
N ALA A 119 2.62 -9.29 -15.27
CA ALA A 119 2.34 -10.52 -14.54
C ALA A 119 2.36 -10.29 -13.01
N SER A 120 2.15 -11.37 -12.26
CA SER A 120 2.33 -11.39 -10.80
C SER A 120 3.12 -12.64 -10.42
N LEU A 121 4.34 -12.75 -10.94
CA LEU A 121 5.26 -13.85 -10.65
C LEU A 121 5.72 -13.79 -9.18
N PRO A 122 6.13 -14.93 -8.59
CA PRO A 122 6.78 -14.94 -7.29
C PRO A 122 8.04 -14.05 -7.28
N LEU A 123 8.33 -13.35 -6.17
CA LEU A 123 9.47 -12.40 -6.13
C LEU A 123 10.83 -13.06 -6.31
N TYR A 124 10.95 -14.35 -6.02
CA TYR A 124 12.18 -15.12 -6.25
C TYR A 124 12.40 -15.47 -7.73
N HIS A 125 11.41 -15.25 -8.60
CA HIS A 125 11.55 -15.51 -10.03
C HIS A 125 12.42 -14.42 -10.68
N PRO A 126 13.43 -14.76 -11.51
CA PRO A 126 14.38 -13.78 -12.06
C PRO A 126 13.71 -12.70 -12.92
N LEU A 127 12.56 -13.02 -13.52
CA LEU A 127 11.77 -12.10 -14.33
C LEU A 127 10.75 -11.27 -13.53
N ALA A 128 10.66 -11.43 -12.21
CA ALA A 128 9.65 -10.73 -11.40
C ALA A 128 9.82 -9.21 -11.49
N GLU A 129 11.05 -8.71 -11.43
CA GLU A 129 11.30 -7.25 -11.44
C GLU A 129 10.97 -6.59 -12.80
N THR A 130 11.11 -7.34 -13.90
CA THR A 130 10.87 -6.85 -15.26
C THR A 130 9.44 -7.06 -15.75
N LEU A 131 8.83 -8.20 -15.40
CA LEU A 131 7.50 -8.57 -15.91
C LEU A 131 6.36 -8.28 -14.95
N ASN A 132 6.61 -8.18 -13.64
CA ASN A 132 5.51 -7.97 -12.72
C ASN A 132 4.91 -6.57 -12.86
N GLU A 133 3.64 -6.49 -12.50
CA GLU A 133 2.95 -5.22 -12.36
C GLU A 133 3.68 -4.34 -11.33
N LYS A 134 4.03 -3.13 -11.77
CA LYS A 134 4.80 -2.15 -10.99
C LYS A 134 4.09 -0.80 -11.05
N ALA A 135 3.88 -0.18 -9.91
CA ALA A 135 3.46 1.21 -9.80
C ALA A 135 4.58 2.04 -9.17
N VAL A 136 4.84 3.22 -9.71
CA VAL A 136 5.82 4.19 -9.18
C VAL A 136 5.12 5.51 -8.98
N LEU A 137 5.30 6.12 -7.81
CA LEU A 137 4.71 7.40 -7.43
C LEU A 137 5.79 8.35 -6.90
N SER A 138 5.69 9.63 -7.25
CA SER A 138 6.48 10.71 -6.65
C SER A 138 5.59 11.54 -5.71
N PHE A 139 6.06 11.71 -4.47
CA PHE A 139 5.43 12.55 -3.45
C PHE A 139 6.34 13.72 -3.14
N ARG A 140 5.81 14.94 -3.20
CA ARG A 140 6.54 16.15 -2.80
C ARG A 140 5.89 16.80 -1.57
N SER A 141 6.71 17.12 -0.57
CA SER A 141 6.33 17.87 0.63
C SER A 141 6.15 19.36 0.31
N ALA A 142 5.39 20.08 1.14
CA ALA A 142 5.31 21.54 1.08
C ALA A 142 6.68 22.24 1.22
N LYS A 143 7.65 21.57 1.88
CA LYS A 143 9.03 22.06 2.06
C LYS A 143 9.94 21.75 0.86
N GLY A 144 9.47 21.04 -0.16
CA GLY A 144 10.23 20.68 -1.35
C GLY A 144 10.96 19.33 -1.28
N GLU A 145 10.87 18.61 -0.17
CA GLU A 145 11.42 17.24 -0.05
C GLU A 145 10.65 16.27 -0.95
N GLU A 146 11.37 15.37 -1.62
CA GLU A 146 10.82 14.39 -2.56
C GLU A 146 11.00 12.96 -2.06
N VAL A 147 9.92 12.17 -2.12
CA VAL A 147 9.93 10.76 -1.76
C VAL A 147 9.32 9.95 -2.89
N TYR A 148 10.05 8.93 -3.35
CA TYR A 148 9.57 8.02 -4.38
C TYR A 148 9.13 6.71 -3.75
N ILE A 149 7.97 6.22 -4.17
CA ILE A 149 7.46 4.93 -3.72
C ILE A 149 7.19 4.05 -4.92
N GLU A 150 7.79 2.87 -4.90
CA GLU A 150 7.55 1.82 -5.87
C GLU A 150 6.80 0.67 -5.21
N HIS A 151 5.78 0.16 -5.89
CA HIS A 151 5.00 -1.01 -5.50
C HIS A 151 5.13 -2.07 -6.59
N LEU A 152 5.59 -3.26 -6.23
CA LEU A 152 5.72 -4.41 -7.12
C LEU A 152 4.78 -5.52 -6.64
N SER A 153 3.87 -5.96 -7.50
CA SER A 153 2.93 -7.04 -7.19
C SER A 153 3.65 -8.38 -7.06
N GLU A 154 3.20 -9.26 -6.16
CA GLU A 154 3.66 -10.64 -6.06
C GLU A 154 2.47 -11.60 -5.92
N GLN A 155 2.38 -12.60 -6.80
CA GLN A 155 1.38 -13.69 -6.72
C GLN A 155 -0.03 -13.19 -6.35
N SER A 156 -0.38 -12.00 -6.84
CA SER A 156 -1.61 -11.33 -6.47
C SER A 156 -2.70 -11.70 -7.46
N CYS A 157 -3.89 -12.01 -6.94
CA CYS A 157 -5.09 -12.15 -7.76
C CYS A 157 -5.71 -10.79 -8.12
N PHE A 158 -5.21 -9.70 -7.53
CA PHE A 158 -5.73 -8.35 -7.71
C PHE A 158 -4.65 -7.42 -8.28
N PRO A 159 -4.99 -6.61 -9.31
CA PRO A 159 -4.06 -5.66 -9.88
C PRO A 159 -3.76 -4.52 -8.89
N ILE A 160 -2.60 -3.88 -9.07
CA ILE A 160 -2.26 -2.68 -8.30
C ILE A 160 -3.27 -1.58 -8.61
N GLY A 161 -3.78 -0.94 -7.56
CA GLY A 161 -4.68 0.19 -7.66
C GLY A 161 -4.05 1.46 -7.20
N ILE A 162 -4.01 2.49 -8.05
CA ILE A 162 -3.66 3.84 -7.64
C ILE A 162 -4.87 4.73 -7.90
N ASP A 163 -5.35 5.35 -6.84
CA ASP A 163 -6.46 6.29 -6.81
C ASP A 163 -5.87 7.69 -6.53
N ALA A 164 -4.96 8.14 -7.39
CA ALA A 164 -4.30 9.44 -7.31
C ALA A 164 -4.26 10.12 -8.68
N GLU A 165 -4.41 11.44 -8.69
CA GLU A 165 -4.27 12.29 -9.87
C GLU A 165 -2.98 13.14 -9.77
N ALA A 166 -2.43 13.54 -10.92
CA ALA A 166 -1.28 14.44 -10.92
C ALA A 166 -1.65 15.79 -10.28
N ASN A 167 -0.75 16.30 -9.44
CA ASN A 167 -0.92 17.49 -8.60
C ASN A 167 -2.00 17.38 -7.51
N GLN A 168 -2.50 16.18 -7.23
CA GLN A 168 -3.44 15.98 -6.13
C GLN A 168 -2.74 16.07 -4.78
N LYS A 169 -3.34 16.81 -3.84
CA LYS A 169 -2.88 16.89 -2.45
C LYS A 169 -3.49 15.77 -1.61
N PHE A 170 -2.64 15.09 -0.85
CA PHE A 170 -3.01 14.11 0.16
C PHE A 170 -2.57 14.60 1.52
N LYS A 171 -3.44 14.42 2.53
CA LYS A 171 -2.99 14.53 3.91
C LYS A 171 -2.26 13.26 4.32
N GLU A 172 -1.37 13.36 5.29
CA GLU A 172 -0.77 12.21 5.95
C GLU A 172 -1.82 11.13 6.28
N GLY A 173 -1.51 9.89 5.93
CA GLY A 173 -2.37 8.72 6.20
C GLY A 173 -3.62 8.62 5.33
N SER A 174 -3.87 9.60 4.45
CA SER A 174 -4.93 9.54 3.44
C SER A 174 -4.64 8.40 2.47
N ARG A 175 -5.68 7.78 1.94
CA ARG A 175 -5.51 6.65 1.02
C ARG A 175 -5.25 7.14 -0.39
N TYR A 176 -4.31 6.49 -1.05
CA TYR A 176 -4.02 6.74 -2.47
C TYR A 176 -4.02 5.46 -3.31
N GLY A 177 -4.18 4.27 -2.72
CA GLY A 177 -4.14 3.06 -3.52
C GLY A 177 -4.35 1.74 -2.75
N PHE A 178 -4.10 0.65 -3.46
CA PHE A 178 -4.30 -0.72 -3.06
C PHE A 178 -3.22 -1.64 -3.64
N LEU A 179 -2.64 -2.49 -2.80
CA LEU A 179 -1.70 -3.55 -3.13
C LEU A 179 -2.02 -4.77 -2.25
N ALA A 180 -2.50 -5.87 -2.85
CA ALA A 180 -2.93 -7.05 -2.09
C ALA A 180 -1.77 -7.83 -1.46
N LYS A 181 -0.71 -8.05 -2.22
CA LYS A 181 0.52 -8.73 -1.80
C LYS A 181 1.66 -8.25 -2.69
N GLY A 182 2.83 -7.99 -2.10
CA GLY A 182 3.96 -7.54 -2.88
C GLY A 182 5.10 -6.95 -2.07
N ARG A 183 6.03 -6.32 -2.80
CA ARG A 183 7.18 -5.60 -2.24
C ARG A 183 7.04 -4.13 -2.57
N SER A 184 7.24 -3.28 -1.58
CA SER A 184 7.27 -1.84 -1.75
C SER A 184 8.65 -1.30 -1.41
N ILE A 185 9.15 -0.39 -2.24
CA ILE A 185 10.44 0.26 -2.04
C ILE A 185 10.16 1.75 -1.86
N VAL A 186 10.64 2.31 -0.75
CA VAL A 186 10.53 3.73 -0.43
C VAL A 186 11.92 4.34 -0.54
N TYR A 187 12.06 5.33 -1.40
CA TYR A 187 13.28 6.10 -1.58
C TYR A 187 13.12 7.43 -0.87
N LEU A 188 13.97 7.65 0.13
CA LEU A 188 13.97 8.80 1.00
C LEU A 188 15.24 9.62 0.73
N PRO A 189 15.16 10.96 0.80
CA PRO A 189 16.36 11.81 0.71
C PRO A 189 17.39 11.49 1.81
N GLU A 190 18.67 11.79 1.55
CA GLU A 190 19.78 11.49 2.48
C GLU A 190 19.61 12.16 3.86
N ASN A 191 19.03 13.37 3.90
CA ASN A 191 18.77 14.15 5.12
C ASN A 191 17.71 13.53 6.06
N VAL A 192 16.97 12.50 5.62
CA VAL A 192 15.94 11.86 6.44
C VAL A 192 16.58 11.03 7.55
N ARG A 193 16.22 11.29 8.80
CA ARG A 193 16.60 10.44 9.93
C ARG A 193 15.64 9.26 10.01
N LEU A 194 16.12 8.06 9.69
CA LEU A 194 15.33 6.84 9.81
C LEU A 194 15.17 6.42 11.28
N SER A 195 13.97 5.97 11.62
CA SER A 195 13.58 5.51 12.96
C SER A 195 13.29 4.01 13.00
N VAL A 196 13.51 3.30 11.87
CA VAL A 196 13.22 1.88 11.70
C VAL A 196 14.45 1.13 11.20
N ASN A 197 14.55 -0.14 11.58
CA ASN A 197 15.61 -1.07 11.18
C ASN A 197 15.02 -2.26 10.41
N ALA A 198 15.87 -3.02 9.72
CA ALA A 198 15.49 -4.29 9.14
C ALA A 198 14.88 -5.23 10.21
N GLY A 199 13.81 -5.93 9.84
CA GLY A 199 13.00 -6.77 10.73
C GLY A 199 11.85 -6.05 11.44
N ALA A 200 11.77 -4.71 11.38
CA ALA A 200 10.67 -3.98 11.99
C ALA A 200 9.33 -4.25 11.27
N THR A 201 8.27 -4.48 12.04
CA THR A 201 6.90 -4.57 11.54
C THR A 201 6.29 -3.18 11.42
N LEU A 202 5.76 -2.84 10.25
CA LEU A 202 5.15 -1.56 9.93
C LEU A 202 3.64 -1.70 9.75
N ARG A 203 2.92 -0.69 10.22
CA ARG A 203 1.51 -0.46 9.94
C ARG A 203 1.37 0.84 9.15
N SER A 204 0.83 0.74 7.94
CA SER A 204 0.55 1.87 7.05
C SER A 204 -0.31 2.90 7.75
N GLY A 205 0.03 4.19 7.72
CA GLY A 205 -0.77 5.19 8.42
C GLY A 205 -0.47 5.35 9.91
N GLU A 206 0.36 4.51 10.55
CA GLU A 206 0.63 4.57 12.00
C GLU A 206 2.12 4.54 12.33
N SER A 207 2.86 3.61 11.74
CA SER A 207 4.28 3.43 12.07
C SER A 207 5.11 4.55 11.47
N ILE A 208 5.86 5.27 12.31
CA ILE A 208 6.82 6.27 11.87
C ILE A 208 8.07 5.57 11.34
N VAL A 209 8.45 5.87 10.10
CA VAL A 209 9.65 5.34 9.44
C VAL A 209 10.83 6.29 9.54
N GLY A 210 10.59 7.59 9.71
CA GLY A 210 11.65 8.58 9.87
C GLY A 210 11.12 10.00 10.00
N TYR A 211 12.04 10.97 9.96
CA TYR A 211 11.72 12.40 10.02
C TYR A 211 12.51 13.18 8.98
N PHE A 212 11.87 14.16 8.33
CA PHE A 212 12.54 15.16 7.52
C PHE A 212 13.32 16.11 8.43
N ASN A 213 14.65 16.07 8.35
CA ASN A 213 15.54 17.03 9.01
C ASN A 213 15.33 17.15 10.53
N ALA A 214 15.71 16.12 11.28
CA ALA A 214 15.82 16.22 12.74
C ALA A 214 17.07 17.06 13.07
N ALA A 215 16.85 18.33 13.47
CA ALA A 215 17.86 19.14 14.14
C ALA A 215 18.36 18.49 15.43
#